data_AF-A0A416ZP51-F1
#
_entry.id   AF-A0A416ZP51-F1
#
_cell.length_a   1.000
_cell.length_b   1.000
_cell.length_c   1.000
_cell.angle_alpha   90.00
_cell.angle_beta   90.00
_cell.angle_gamma   90.00
#
_symmetry.space_group_name_H-M   'P 1'
#
loop_
_entity.id
_entity.type
_entity.pdbx_description
1 polymer ?
#
loop_
_entity_poly.entity_id
_entity_poly.type
_entity_poly.pdbx_seq_one_letter_code
_entity_poly.pdbx_strand_id
1 'polypeptide(L)'
;MGYFKDVTPESAGISSKGILNFLDRMEESQIELHSFMVIRHGQCAAKGWWKPYDEKFRHPLYSFSKSLTATAIGFAEQEGILSLDEKIVDIFPDLLPENPSENLKKITLHHLLIMGCGHETEIMDNSENWISTFLHHPVLHEPGTFYKYNTAGTNMLAAVLRKKTGQNVTEFLKSRLLEPLGITSLTCALLGDGTELGGGGMKMVTEDMAKFTYFLSRQGEWEGKQLLRKDWFERACRKQIETEGDSEGHVKDWAQGYGYQCWMCRYPGSFRADGAYGQFGVVFPDLDLIVILTTATEQTQEELSALQEELIPYVKKEAGELPPSPLAGAVKERTAQLALQPRRGTRNPFMEEKVSKHVYVSVPLMDNQQLPDSAEILIGGSGLFSLETSPIQEMRFAFGCDKMYWKVQEGGKEKEFVLSMRRDFAYSEADDHIYAGSAAWRTLNTLEMEIRRMDGLSGGRMIVRFQEENLLLEAEDTLISVGGLGISPRQALTVFGIKKD
;
A
#
# COMPACT_ATOMS: atom_id res chain seq x y z
N MET A 1 2.56 22.38 9.27
CA MET A 1 1.09 22.52 9.19
C MET A 1 0.67 21.81 7.91
N GLY A 2 -0.35 20.95 8.00
CA GLY A 2 -0.91 20.31 6.82
C GLY A 2 -1.61 21.30 5.89
N TYR A 3 -1.85 20.89 4.64
CA TYR A 3 -2.55 21.67 3.61
C TYR A 3 -4.03 21.85 3.97
N PHE A 4 -4.68 20.77 4.40
CA PHE A 4 -6.10 20.81 4.79
C PHE A 4 -6.25 21.38 6.20
N LYS A 5 -7.03 22.45 6.34
CA LYS A 5 -7.32 23.03 7.65
C LYS A 5 -8.17 22.08 8.48
N ASP A 6 -7.72 21.78 9.70
CA ASP A 6 -8.48 20.98 10.65
C ASP A 6 -9.70 21.76 11.19
N VAL A 7 -10.87 21.13 11.17
CA VAL A 7 -12.15 21.64 11.67
C VAL A 7 -12.88 20.56 12.45
N THR A 8 -13.95 20.89 13.17
CA THR A 8 -14.81 19.85 13.74
C THR A 8 -15.60 19.17 12.62
N PRO A 9 -15.99 17.89 12.78
CA PRO A 9 -16.88 17.22 11.83
C PRO A 9 -18.12 18.05 11.51
N GLU A 10 -18.75 18.64 12.51
CA GLU A 10 -19.98 19.41 12.36
C GLU A 10 -19.79 20.67 11.52
N SER A 11 -18.65 21.37 11.67
CA SER A 11 -18.31 22.55 10.86
C SER A 11 -18.10 22.16 9.39
N ALA A 12 -17.63 20.94 9.12
CA ALA A 12 -17.56 20.37 7.77
C ALA A 12 -18.91 19.79 7.29
N GLY A 13 -19.96 19.83 8.10
CA GLY A 13 -21.28 19.28 7.80
C GLY A 13 -21.36 17.73 7.88
N ILE A 14 -20.49 17.12 8.68
CA ILE A 14 -20.43 15.67 8.96
C ILE A 14 -20.79 15.47 10.44
N SER A 15 -21.73 14.58 10.75
CA SER A 15 -21.99 14.26 12.16
C SER A 15 -20.83 13.43 12.71
N SER A 16 -20.25 13.85 13.84
CA SER A 16 -19.20 13.09 14.56
C SER A 16 -19.59 11.63 14.82
N LYS A 17 -20.90 11.33 14.94
CA LYS A 17 -21.41 9.97 15.10
C LYS A 17 -21.00 9.05 13.94
N GLY A 18 -21.07 9.52 12.69
CA GLY A 18 -20.71 8.68 11.54
C GLY A 18 -19.24 8.30 11.52
N ILE A 19 -18.37 9.23 11.94
CA ILE A 19 -16.92 8.97 12.06
C ILE A 19 -16.66 7.95 13.18
N LEU A 20 -17.31 8.10 14.35
CA LEU A 20 -17.17 7.15 15.45
C LEU A 20 -17.68 5.76 15.07
N ASN A 21 -18.85 5.67 14.44
CA ASN A 21 -19.41 4.41 13.94
C ASN A 21 -18.47 3.72 12.95
N PHE A 22 -17.88 4.47 12.00
CA PHE A 22 -16.89 3.93 11.08
C PHE A 22 -15.69 3.34 11.84
N LEU A 23 -15.13 4.08 12.80
CA LEU A 23 -14.00 3.60 13.60
C LEU A 23 -14.36 2.36 14.45
N ASP A 24 -15.58 2.31 15.02
CA ASP A 24 -16.09 1.14 15.73
C ASP A 24 -16.18 -0.07 14.80
N ARG A 25 -16.74 0.11 13.60
CA ARG A 25 -16.87 -0.97 12.60
C ARG A 25 -15.51 -1.54 12.17
N MET A 26 -14.50 -0.69 12.01
CA MET A 26 -13.14 -1.13 11.65
C MET A 26 -12.49 -1.94 12.78
N GLU A 27 -12.69 -1.52 14.03
CA GLU A 27 -12.21 -2.25 15.21
C GLU A 27 -12.94 -3.59 15.39
N GLU A 28 -14.26 -3.62 15.27
CA GLU A 28 -15.09 -4.82 15.37
C GLU A 28 -14.75 -5.85 14.28
N SER A 29 -14.52 -5.39 13.04
CA SER A 29 -14.13 -6.23 11.90
C SER A 29 -12.63 -6.61 11.90
N GLN A 30 -11.87 -6.20 12.93
CA GLN A 30 -10.43 -6.46 13.06
C GLN A 30 -9.61 -5.96 11.85
N ILE A 31 -10.00 -4.84 11.26
CA ILE A 31 -9.28 -4.20 10.16
C ILE A 31 -8.15 -3.35 10.75
N GLU A 32 -6.92 -3.66 10.33
CA GLU A 32 -5.74 -2.91 10.74
C GLU A 32 -5.61 -1.62 9.91
N LEU A 33 -6.06 -0.49 10.45
CA LEU A 33 -5.77 0.83 9.88
C LEU A 33 -4.40 1.32 10.32
N HIS A 34 -3.65 1.91 9.40
CA HIS A 34 -2.45 2.69 9.72
C HIS A 34 -2.75 4.17 9.77
N SER A 35 -3.60 4.66 8.87
CA SER A 35 -4.05 6.04 8.88
C SER A 35 -5.39 6.23 8.19
N PHE A 36 -6.06 7.34 8.54
CA PHE A 36 -7.22 7.81 7.80
C PHE A 36 -7.31 9.34 7.78
N MET A 37 -7.97 9.88 6.75
CA MET A 37 -8.37 11.28 6.67
C MET A 37 -9.77 11.40 6.07
N VAL A 38 -10.63 12.21 6.69
CA VAL A 38 -11.96 12.57 6.18
C VAL A 38 -11.93 14.05 5.85
N ILE A 39 -12.02 14.39 4.57
CA ILE A 39 -11.89 15.76 4.08
C ILE A 39 -13.13 16.14 3.29
N ARG A 40 -13.74 17.26 3.64
CA ARG A 40 -14.93 17.78 2.96
C ARG A 40 -14.80 19.29 2.76
N HIS A 41 -15.18 19.79 1.58
CA HIS A 41 -15.02 21.20 1.21
C HIS A 41 -13.58 21.72 1.37
N GLY A 42 -12.59 20.86 1.14
CA GLY A 42 -11.17 21.19 1.34
C GLY A 42 -10.74 21.37 2.80
N GLN A 43 -11.56 20.93 3.77
CA GLN A 43 -11.26 20.99 5.21
C GLN A 43 -11.20 19.59 5.80
N CYS A 44 -10.27 19.36 6.72
CA CYS A 44 -10.11 18.06 7.38
C CYS A 44 -11.01 17.97 8.61
N ALA A 45 -12.04 17.13 8.53
CA ALA A 45 -13.01 16.91 9.59
C ALA A 45 -12.50 15.95 10.68
N ALA A 46 -11.72 14.95 10.27
CA ALA A 46 -11.05 14.02 11.15
C ALA A 46 -9.86 13.39 10.44
N LYS A 47 -8.81 13.07 11.20
CA LYS A 47 -7.65 12.32 10.75
C LYS A 47 -7.00 11.63 11.93
N GLY A 48 -6.24 10.58 11.66
CA GLY A 48 -5.47 9.90 12.69
C GLY A 48 -4.53 8.85 12.11
N TRP A 49 -3.51 8.51 12.89
CA TRP A 49 -2.53 7.49 12.56
C TRP A 49 -2.41 6.53 13.74
N TRP A 50 -2.53 5.24 13.47
CA TRP A 50 -2.37 4.21 14.49
C TRP A 50 -0.88 3.99 14.74
N LYS A 51 -0.44 4.22 15.98
CA LYS A 51 0.93 3.85 16.38
C LYS A 51 1.20 2.36 16.09
N PRO A 52 2.37 2.02 15.52
CA PRO A 52 3.59 2.85 15.44
C PRO A 52 3.66 3.81 14.24
N TYR A 53 2.68 3.80 13.33
CA TYR A 53 2.66 4.72 12.20
C TYR A 53 2.39 6.18 12.64
N ASP A 54 2.72 7.13 11.78
CA ASP A 54 2.53 8.56 11.96
C ASP A 54 2.54 9.29 10.60
N GLU A 55 2.33 10.60 10.63
CA GLU A 55 2.18 11.45 9.44
C GLU A 55 3.42 11.53 8.53
N LYS A 56 4.62 11.16 9.02
CA LYS A 56 5.86 11.23 8.23
C LYS A 56 6.21 9.92 7.53
N PHE A 57 5.57 8.81 7.89
CA PHE A 57 5.86 7.51 7.29
C PHE A 57 5.13 7.36 5.95
N ARG A 58 5.87 6.85 4.96
CA ARG A 58 5.33 6.55 3.64
C ARG A 58 4.62 5.20 3.68
N HIS A 59 3.50 5.08 3.01
CA HIS A 59 2.83 3.80 2.80
C HIS A 59 3.06 3.30 1.37
N PRO A 60 3.25 1.97 1.16
CA PRO A 60 3.17 1.40 -0.17
C PRO A 60 1.77 1.59 -0.73
N LEU A 61 1.67 2.10 -1.95
CA LEU A 61 0.40 2.47 -2.56
C LEU A 61 -0.22 1.37 -3.40
N TYR A 62 0.58 0.38 -3.81
CA TYR A 62 0.15 -0.66 -4.74
C TYR A 62 -0.57 -0.05 -5.94
N SER A 63 -1.70 -0.62 -6.33
CA SER A 63 -2.49 -0.18 -7.48
C SER A 63 -2.99 1.27 -7.44
N PHE A 64 -2.95 1.99 -6.30
CA PHE A 64 -3.25 3.41 -6.29
C PHE A 64 -2.27 4.18 -7.20
N SER A 65 -1.04 3.66 -7.34
CA SER A 65 -0.02 4.13 -8.30
C SER A 65 -0.55 4.25 -9.73
N LYS A 66 -1.51 3.40 -10.12
CA LYS A 66 -2.09 3.38 -11.46
C LYS A 66 -2.80 4.69 -11.78
N SER A 67 -3.53 5.27 -10.84
CA SER A 67 -4.20 6.56 -11.04
C SER A 67 -3.21 7.71 -11.24
N LEU A 68 -2.04 7.68 -10.58
CA LEU A 68 -0.94 8.62 -10.81
C LEU A 68 -0.33 8.43 -12.20
N THR A 69 -0.05 7.19 -12.58
CA THR A 69 0.47 6.85 -13.93
C THR A 69 -0.52 7.28 -15.02
N ALA A 70 -1.82 7.02 -14.85
CA ALA A 70 -2.84 7.48 -15.78
C ALA A 70 -2.88 9.02 -15.85
N THR A 71 -2.76 9.72 -14.72
CA THR A 71 -2.69 11.18 -14.69
C THR A 71 -1.49 11.70 -15.49
N ALA A 72 -0.33 11.04 -15.43
CA ALA A 72 0.83 11.38 -16.26
C ALA A 72 0.55 11.24 -17.75
N ILE A 73 -0.15 10.16 -18.15
CA ILE A 73 -0.62 9.99 -19.54
C ILE A 73 -1.60 11.09 -19.94
N GLY A 74 -2.50 11.51 -19.05
CA GLY A 74 -3.40 12.62 -19.28
C GLY A 74 -2.67 13.95 -19.55
N PHE A 75 -1.62 14.26 -18.78
CA PHE A 75 -0.76 15.40 -19.05
C PHE A 75 -0.04 15.28 -20.39
N ALA A 76 0.50 14.10 -20.72
CA ALA A 76 1.17 13.86 -21.99
C ALA A 76 0.21 13.99 -23.19
N GLU A 77 -1.03 13.53 -23.06
CA GLU A 77 -2.10 13.71 -24.06
C GLU A 77 -2.49 15.20 -24.20
N GLN A 78 -2.64 15.92 -23.07
CA GLN A 78 -2.92 17.36 -23.06
C GLN A 78 -1.82 18.17 -23.76
N GLU A 79 -0.56 17.78 -23.59
CA GLU A 79 0.61 18.43 -24.19
C GLU A 79 0.88 17.98 -25.64
N GLY A 80 0.08 17.05 -26.18
CA GLY A 80 0.25 16.52 -27.53
C GLY A 80 1.50 15.64 -27.73
N ILE A 81 2.09 15.14 -26.63
CA ILE A 81 3.25 14.23 -26.65
C ILE A 81 2.83 12.84 -27.16
N LEU A 82 1.60 12.44 -26.87
CA LEU A 82 1.00 11.19 -27.31
C LEU A 82 -0.48 11.37 -27.66
N SER A 83 -1.02 10.42 -28.42
CA SER A 83 -2.47 10.21 -28.59
C SER A 83 -2.89 8.87 -27.98
N LEU A 84 -4.09 8.79 -27.41
CA LEU A 84 -4.58 7.55 -26.82
C LEU A 84 -4.91 6.46 -27.85
N ASP A 85 -5.06 6.84 -29.12
CA ASP A 85 -5.29 5.93 -30.25
C ASP A 85 -3.99 5.35 -30.81
N GLU A 86 -2.83 5.80 -30.32
CA GLU A 86 -1.55 5.21 -30.71
C GLU A 86 -1.50 3.73 -30.34
N LYS A 87 -1.04 2.92 -31.28
CA LYS A 87 -0.92 1.48 -31.09
C LYS A 87 0.40 1.14 -30.44
N ILE A 88 0.38 0.22 -29.48
CA ILE A 88 1.60 -0.18 -28.77
C ILE A 88 2.64 -0.82 -29.71
N VAL A 89 2.17 -1.46 -30.78
CA VAL A 89 3.04 -2.11 -31.78
C VAL A 89 3.82 -1.12 -32.63
N ASP A 90 3.28 0.09 -32.84
CA ASP A 90 3.96 1.16 -33.56
C ASP A 90 4.99 1.86 -32.64
N ILE A 91 4.74 1.85 -31.33
CA ILE A 91 5.63 2.43 -30.33
C ILE A 91 6.82 1.50 -30.06
N PHE A 92 6.64 0.18 -30.03
CA PHE A 92 7.69 -0.81 -29.75
C PHE A 92 7.86 -1.84 -30.89
N PRO A 93 8.16 -1.41 -32.13
CA PRO A 93 8.21 -2.31 -33.28
C PRO A 93 9.31 -3.38 -33.17
N ASP A 94 10.44 -3.03 -32.54
CA ASP A 94 11.62 -3.90 -32.43
C ASP A 94 11.48 -5.02 -31.39
N LEU A 95 10.39 -5.01 -30.62
CA LEU A 95 10.12 -5.97 -29.53
C LEU A 95 8.93 -6.88 -29.81
N LEU A 96 8.40 -6.83 -31.04
CA LEU A 96 7.25 -7.62 -31.45
C LEU A 96 7.62 -9.10 -31.69
N PRO A 97 6.69 -10.03 -31.46
CA PRO A 97 6.84 -11.39 -31.98
C PRO A 97 6.92 -11.38 -33.50
N GLU A 98 7.55 -12.40 -34.10
CA GLU A 98 7.71 -12.52 -35.55
C GLU A 98 6.37 -12.44 -36.31
N ASN A 99 5.31 -13.02 -35.72
CA ASN A 99 3.96 -13.03 -36.28
C ASN A 99 2.95 -12.47 -35.25
N PRO A 100 2.81 -11.15 -35.12
CA PRO A 100 1.90 -10.55 -34.15
C PRO A 100 0.44 -10.83 -34.52
N SER A 101 -0.38 -11.18 -33.53
CA SER A 101 -1.80 -11.45 -33.73
C SER A 101 -2.56 -10.20 -34.18
N GLU A 102 -3.70 -10.38 -34.85
CA GLU A 102 -4.55 -9.23 -35.25
C GLU A 102 -5.05 -8.42 -34.05
N ASN A 103 -5.29 -9.07 -32.90
CA ASN A 103 -5.67 -8.38 -31.68
C ASN A 103 -4.51 -7.55 -31.11
N LEU A 104 -3.28 -8.09 -31.07
CA LEU A 104 -2.10 -7.35 -30.61
C LEU A 104 -1.89 -6.07 -31.43
N LYS A 105 -2.05 -6.14 -32.76
CA LYS A 105 -1.96 -4.98 -33.67
C LYS A 105 -3.02 -3.89 -33.43
N LYS A 106 -4.06 -4.17 -32.64
CA LYS A 106 -5.14 -3.23 -32.31
C LYS A 106 -5.02 -2.62 -30.92
N ILE A 107 -4.12 -3.10 -30.06
CA ILE A 107 -3.99 -2.56 -28.70
C ILE A 107 -3.49 -1.11 -28.77
N THR A 108 -4.20 -0.21 -28.10
CA THR A 108 -3.90 1.22 -28.02
C THR A 108 -3.65 1.63 -26.57
N LEU A 109 -3.16 2.85 -26.36
CA LEU A 109 -2.99 3.38 -24.99
C LEU A 109 -4.33 3.50 -24.26
N HIS A 110 -5.43 3.80 -24.97
CA HIS A 110 -6.78 3.75 -24.41
C HIS A 110 -7.10 2.37 -23.82
N HIS A 111 -6.83 1.30 -24.57
CA HIS A 111 -7.09 -0.07 -24.12
C HIS A 111 -6.30 -0.44 -22.86
N LEU A 112 -5.07 0.07 -22.71
CA LEU A 112 -4.27 -0.11 -21.50
C LEU A 112 -4.90 0.63 -20.29
N LEU A 113 -5.35 1.88 -20.48
CA LEU A 113 -5.93 2.71 -19.41
C LEU A 113 -7.21 2.11 -18.80
N ILE A 114 -7.98 1.38 -19.60
CA ILE A 114 -9.24 0.76 -19.17
C ILE A 114 -9.11 -0.71 -18.76
N MET A 115 -7.89 -1.27 -18.65
CA MET A 115 -7.68 -2.71 -18.37
C MET A 115 -8.35 -3.64 -19.40
N GLY A 116 -8.42 -3.18 -20.66
CA GLY A 116 -9.12 -3.83 -21.76
C GLY A 116 -8.19 -4.27 -22.88
N CYS A 117 -6.95 -4.66 -22.59
CA CYS A 117 -5.96 -4.95 -23.64
C CYS A 117 -6.13 -6.32 -24.32
N GLY A 118 -7.06 -7.16 -23.85
CA GLY A 118 -7.41 -8.44 -24.47
C GLY A 118 -6.60 -9.66 -24.01
N HIS A 119 -5.75 -9.49 -23.00
CA HIS A 119 -5.10 -10.59 -22.28
C HIS A 119 -6.10 -11.30 -21.37
N GLU A 120 -6.08 -12.63 -21.35
CA GLU A 120 -6.93 -13.42 -20.44
C GLU A 120 -6.29 -13.59 -19.05
N THR A 121 -4.96 -13.60 -18.99
CA THR A 121 -4.18 -13.76 -17.75
C THR A 121 -3.25 -12.56 -17.51
N GLU A 122 -3.00 -12.26 -16.25
CA GLU A 122 -2.05 -11.21 -15.86
C GLU A 122 -0.61 -11.67 -16.06
N ILE A 123 0.28 -10.71 -16.33
CA ILE A 123 1.69 -10.93 -16.62
C ILE A 123 2.50 -10.46 -15.41
N MET A 124 3.21 -11.40 -14.79
CA MET A 124 4.11 -11.13 -13.66
C MET A 124 5.56 -11.23 -14.14
N ASP A 125 6.10 -10.12 -14.64
CA ASP A 125 7.50 -10.04 -15.08
C ASP A 125 8.09 -8.68 -14.72
N ASN A 126 9.20 -8.69 -13.98
CA ASN A 126 9.96 -7.52 -13.59
C ASN A 126 11.40 -7.55 -14.15
N SER A 127 11.70 -8.46 -15.08
CA SER A 127 13.02 -8.60 -15.71
C SER A 127 13.35 -7.44 -16.65
N GLU A 128 14.57 -7.39 -17.18
CA GLU A 128 14.95 -6.40 -18.22
C GLU A 128 14.13 -6.55 -19.52
N ASN A 129 13.57 -7.74 -19.79
CA ASN A 129 12.87 -8.04 -21.05
C ASN A 129 11.33 -7.95 -20.93
N TRP A 130 10.82 -7.41 -19.82
CA TRP A 130 9.39 -7.44 -19.49
C TRP A 130 8.47 -6.85 -20.57
N ILE A 131 8.94 -5.84 -21.33
CA ILE A 131 8.17 -5.26 -22.47
C ILE A 131 7.99 -6.30 -23.58
N SER A 132 9.06 -7.04 -23.91
CA SER A 132 8.99 -8.12 -24.89
C SER A 132 8.06 -9.21 -24.37
N THR A 133 8.19 -9.60 -23.10
CA THR A 133 7.27 -10.56 -22.45
C THR A 133 5.81 -10.12 -22.58
N PHE A 134 5.53 -8.83 -22.35
CA PHE A 134 4.19 -8.27 -22.52
C PHE A 134 3.66 -8.42 -23.95
N LEU A 135 4.46 -8.04 -24.95
CA LEU A 135 4.07 -8.08 -26.36
C LEU A 135 3.94 -9.51 -26.92
N HIS A 136 4.62 -10.48 -26.31
CA HIS A 136 4.55 -11.89 -26.69
C HIS A 136 3.44 -12.66 -25.95
N HIS A 137 2.81 -12.06 -24.93
CA HIS A 137 1.74 -12.70 -24.19
C HIS A 137 0.48 -12.85 -25.06
N PRO A 138 -0.28 -13.97 -24.94
CA PRO A 138 -1.45 -14.19 -25.80
C PRO A 138 -2.56 -13.14 -25.64
N VAL A 139 -2.92 -12.48 -26.75
CA VAL A 139 -4.05 -11.53 -26.84
C VAL A 139 -5.26 -12.23 -27.46
N LEU A 140 -6.02 -12.94 -26.63
CA LEU A 140 -7.11 -13.83 -27.09
C LEU A 140 -8.42 -13.08 -27.37
N HIS A 141 -8.64 -11.94 -26.72
CA HIS A 141 -9.85 -11.14 -26.87
C HIS A 141 -9.59 -9.88 -27.71
N GLU A 142 -10.63 -9.37 -28.37
CA GLU A 142 -10.53 -8.08 -29.05
C GLU A 142 -10.34 -6.96 -28.01
N PRO A 143 -9.33 -6.08 -28.17
CA PRO A 143 -9.11 -4.98 -27.23
C PRO A 143 -10.37 -4.12 -27.04
N GLY A 144 -10.65 -3.75 -25.79
CA GLY A 144 -11.84 -3.01 -25.36
C GLY A 144 -13.08 -3.88 -25.07
N THR A 145 -13.06 -5.18 -25.38
CA THR A 145 -14.24 -6.06 -25.23
C THR A 145 -14.19 -6.99 -24.02
N PHE A 146 -13.02 -7.15 -23.39
CA PHE A 146 -12.80 -8.03 -22.26
C PHE A 146 -12.01 -7.31 -21.18
N TYR A 147 -12.57 -7.27 -19.98
CA TYR A 147 -11.90 -6.73 -18.81
C TYR A 147 -10.99 -7.79 -18.17
N LYS A 148 -9.71 -7.43 -18.00
CA LYS A 148 -8.78 -8.19 -17.18
C LYS A 148 -7.87 -7.22 -16.45
N TYR A 149 -7.88 -7.28 -15.12
CA TYR A 149 -6.97 -6.46 -14.33
C TYR A 149 -5.52 -6.82 -14.70
N ASN A 150 -4.74 -5.81 -15.11
CA ASN A 150 -3.42 -6.05 -15.70
C ASN A 150 -2.41 -4.96 -15.31
N THR A 151 -1.61 -5.24 -14.30
CA THR A 151 -0.56 -4.32 -13.81
C THR A 151 0.54 -4.08 -14.86
N ALA A 152 0.90 -5.10 -15.65
CA ALA A 152 1.88 -4.94 -16.72
C ALA A 152 1.38 -3.99 -17.82
N GLY A 153 0.07 -3.95 -18.07
CA GLY A 153 -0.55 -2.97 -18.97
C GLY A 153 -0.36 -1.53 -18.49
N THR A 154 -0.43 -1.29 -17.18
CA THR A 154 -0.07 0.02 -16.60
C THR A 154 1.42 0.32 -16.73
N ASN A 155 2.28 -0.68 -16.52
CA ASN A 155 3.72 -0.49 -16.69
C ASN A 155 4.07 -0.13 -18.14
N MET A 156 3.36 -0.69 -19.13
CA MET A 156 3.48 -0.27 -20.52
C MET A 156 3.17 1.22 -20.72
N LEU A 157 2.19 1.79 -20.01
CA LEU A 157 1.96 3.25 -20.04
C LEU A 157 3.17 4.03 -19.52
N ALA A 158 3.79 3.57 -18.42
CA ALA A 158 5.03 4.18 -17.91
C ALA A 158 6.19 4.06 -18.92
N ALA A 159 6.35 2.92 -19.58
CA ALA A 159 7.35 2.70 -20.62
C ALA A 159 7.11 3.58 -21.85
N VAL A 160 5.87 3.76 -22.28
CA VAL A 160 5.49 4.67 -23.37
C VAL A 160 5.89 6.10 -23.03
N LEU A 161 5.54 6.57 -21.82
CA LEU A 161 5.91 7.90 -21.35
C LEU A 161 7.42 8.10 -21.37
N ARG A 162 8.18 7.15 -20.82
CA ARG A 162 9.64 7.16 -20.82
C ARG A 162 10.22 7.16 -22.23
N LYS A 163 9.69 6.34 -23.14
CA LYS A 163 10.15 6.29 -24.54
C LYS A 163 9.91 7.60 -25.29
N LYS A 164 8.78 8.27 -25.03
CA LYS A 164 8.39 9.51 -25.72
C LYS A 164 9.06 10.76 -25.16
N THR A 165 9.43 10.76 -23.88
CA THR A 165 9.90 11.97 -23.17
C THR A 165 11.34 11.86 -22.65
N GLY A 166 11.86 10.65 -22.51
CA GLY A 166 13.10 10.37 -21.78
C GLY A 166 12.95 10.38 -20.25
N GLN A 167 11.75 10.67 -19.72
CA GLN A 167 11.50 10.85 -18.29
C GLN A 167 10.67 9.71 -17.71
N ASN A 168 10.96 9.29 -16.49
CA ASN A 168 10.09 8.40 -15.73
C ASN A 168 8.82 9.13 -15.24
N VAL A 169 7.81 8.40 -14.75
CA VAL A 169 6.51 8.94 -14.36
C VAL A 169 6.64 10.01 -13.27
N THR A 170 7.40 9.73 -12.21
CA THR A 170 7.60 10.69 -11.11
C THR A 170 8.31 11.96 -11.57
N GLU A 171 9.32 11.83 -12.43
CA GLU A 171 10.06 12.95 -13.01
C GLU A 171 9.16 13.81 -13.91
N PHE A 172 8.39 13.16 -14.79
CA PHE A 172 7.46 13.82 -15.69
C PHE A 172 6.36 14.58 -14.93
N LEU A 173 5.83 13.99 -13.85
CA LEU A 173 4.82 14.62 -12.99
C LEU A 173 5.37 15.72 -12.09
N LYS A 174 6.69 15.80 -11.88
CA LYS A 174 7.30 16.67 -10.87
C LYS A 174 6.84 18.13 -10.97
N SER A 175 7.06 18.78 -12.11
CA SER A 175 6.69 20.19 -12.32
C SER A 175 5.21 20.38 -12.67
N ARG A 176 4.54 19.32 -13.14
CA ARG A 176 3.15 19.36 -13.66
C ARG A 176 2.11 19.17 -12.57
N LEU A 177 2.44 18.38 -11.56
CA LEU A 177 1.51 17.93 -10.53
C LEU A 177 2.15 17.95 -9.13
N LEU A 178 3.31 17.34 -8.95
CA LEU A 178 3.84 17.11 -7.59
C LEU A 178 4.23 18.42 -6.90
N GLU A 179 5.01 19.28 -7.56
CA GLU A 179 5.37 20.61 -7.05
C GLU A 179 4.15 21.52 -6.87
N PRO A 180 3.20 21.65 -7.83
CA PRO A 180 1.96 22.40 -7.63
C PRO A 180 1.13 21.96 -6.42
N LEU A 181 1.03 20.65 -6.17
CA LEU A 181 0.27 20.12 -5.04
C LEU A 181 1.09 20.13 -3.73
N GLY A 182 2.39 20.41 -3.80
CA GLY A 182 3.31 20.28 -2.67
C GLY A 182 3.45 18.82 -2.20
N ILE A 183 3.41 17.86 -3.13
CA ILE A 183 3.70 16.44 -2.88
C ILE A 183 5.21 16.25 -2.97
N THR A 184 5.83 15.88 -1.86
CA THR A 184 7.31 15.74 -1.76
C THR A 184 7.75 14.34 -1.37
N SER A 185 6.81 13.49 -0.95
CA SER A 185 7.14 12.16 -0.42
C SER A 185 7.11 11.04 -1.46
N LEU A 186 6.61 11.29 -2.68
CA LEU A 186 6.42 10.27 -3.69
C LEU A 186 7.75 9.64 -4.16
N THR A 187 7.82 8.32 -4.08
CA THR A 187 8.91 7.50 -4.65
C THR A 187 8.30 6.37 -5.45
N CYS A 188 9.02 5.82 -6.44
CA CYS A 188 8.58 4.64 -7.19
C CYS A 188 9.71 3.61 -7.33
N ALA A 189 9.39 2.33 -7.11
CA ALA A 189 10.28 1.22 -7.45
C ALA A 189 10.49 1.12 -8.97
N LEU A 190 11.60 0.50 -9.38
CA LEU A 190 11.96 0.29 -10.78
C LEU A 190 11.78 -1.17 -11.18
N LEU A 191 11.43 -1.38 -12.46
CA LEU A 191 11.52 -2.65 -13.17
C LEU A 191 12.97 -2.89 -13.62
N GLY A 192 13.27 -4.10 -14.09
CA GLY A 192 14.63 -4.50 -14.49
C GLY A 192 15.28 -3.59 -15.54
N ASP A 193 14.50 -3.03 -16.47
CA ASP A 193 14.98 -2.11 -17.52
C ASP A 193 15.12 -0.64 -17.08
N GLY A 194 14.91 -0.37 -15.78
CA GLY A 194 14.92 0.97 -15.19
C GLY A 194 13.66 1.80 -15.43
N THR A 195 12.61 1.23 -16.03
CA THR A 195 11.28 1.86 -16.09
C THR A 195 10.64 1.82 -14.71
N GLU A 196 9.97 2.90 -14.30
CA GLU A 196 9.21 2.88 -13.04
C GLU A 196 8.08 1.85 -13.06
N LEU A 197 7.93 1.10 -11.96
CA LEU A 197 6.81 0.19 -11.69
C LEU A 197 5.52 1.00 -11.44
N GLY A 198 5.05 1.73 -12.45
CA GLY A 198 3.93 2.66 -12.35
C GLY A 198 2.60 2.00 -11.97
N GLY A 199 2.49 0.67 -12.16
CA GLY A 199 1.31 -0.10 -11.79
C GLY A 199 1.19 -0.44 -10.30
N GLY A 200 2.25 -0.28 -9.50
CA GLY A 200 2.23 -0.76 -8.11
C GLY A 200 3.33 -0.26 -7.18
N GLY A 201 4.44 0.26 -7.71
CA GLY A 201 5.68 0.46 -6.97
C GLY A 201 5.79 1.78 -6.22
N MET A 202 4.74 2.60 -6.17
CA MET A 202 4.83 3.91 -5.54
C MET A 202 4.64 3.85 -4.02
N LYS A 203 5.27 4.79 -3.31
CA LYS A 203 5.06 5.06 -1.88
C LYS A 203 4.88 6.56 -1.65
N MET A 204 3.98 6.96 -0.75
CA MET A 204 3.87 8.35 -0.29
C MET A 204 3.22 8.43 1.11
N VAL A 205 3.25 9.60 1.75
CA VAL A 205 2.54 9.83 3.03
C VAL A 205 1.04 10.06 2.81
N THR A 206 0.21 9.81 3.83
CA THR A 206 -1.25 9.91 3.77
C THR A 206 -1.74 11.28 3.27
N GLU A 207 -1.09 12.36 3.70
CA GLU A 207 -1.48 13.72 3.29
C GLU A 207 -1.19 13.99 1.80
N ASP A 208 -0.14 13.39 1.24
CA ASP A 208 0.15 13.48 -0.19
C ASP A 208 -0.86 12.67 -1.02
N MET A 209 -1.32 11.52 -0.50
CA MET A 209 -2.47 10.80 -1.08
C MET A 209 -3.71 11.69 -1.08
N ALA A 210 -3.98 12.36 0.04
CA ALA A 210 -5.12 13.26 0.18
C ALA A 210 -5.11 14.42 -0.82
N LYS A 211 -3.95 15.05 -1.05
CA LYS A 211 -3.78 16.11 -2.06
C LYS A 211 -4.08 15.58 -3.46
N PHE A 212 -3.54 14.43 -3.83
CA PHE A 212 -3.80 13.82 -5.13
C PHE A 212 -5.28 13.45 -5.31
N THR A 213 -5.90 12.81 -4.33
CA THR A 213 -7.33 12.47 -4.37
C THR A 213 -8.21 13.72 -4.40
N TYR A 214 -7.84 14.79 -3.69
CA TYR A 214 -8.54 16.07 -3.77
C TYR A 214 -8.43 16.67 -5.17
N PHE A 215 -7.25 16.63 -5.80
CA PHE A 215 -7.07 17.04 -7.19
C PHE A 215 -7.96 16.27 -8.16
N LEU A 216 -8.12 14.94 -7.97
CA LEU A 216 -9.08 14.15 -8.75
C LEU A 216 -10.53 14.62 -8.52
N SER A 217 -10.91 14.85 -7.26
CA SER A 217 -12.26 15.34 -6.91
C SER A 217 -12.59 16.71 -7.52
N ARG A 218 -11.56 17.54 -7.71
CA ARG A 218 -11.62 18.88 -8.32
C ARG A 218 -11.44 18.86 -9.83
N GLN A 219 -11.44 17.68 -10.45
CA GLN A 219 -11.33 17.51 -11.91
C GLN A 219 -10.13 18.27 -12.50
N GLY A 220 -8.98 18.19 -11.83
CA GLY A 220 -7.73 18.75 -12.31
C GLY A 220 -7.48 20.22 -11.93
N GLU A 221 -8.38 20.83 -11.15
CA GLU A 221 -8.20 22.16 -10.59
C GLU A 221 -7.46 22.09 -9.25
N TRP A 222 -6.44 22.94 -9.09
CA TRP A 222 -5.72 23.14 -7.84
C TRP A 222 -5.51 24.62 -7.60
N GLU A 223 -5.93 25.13 -6.43
CA GLU A 223 -5.81 26.55 -6.05
C GLU A 223 -6.26 27.55 -7.16
N GLY A 224 -7.36 27.24 -7.84
CA GLY A 224 -7.92 28.06 -8.91
C GLY A 224 -7.21 27.96 -10.26
N LYS A 225 -6.18 27.11 -10.39
CA LYS A 225 -5.51 26.80 -11.65
C LYS A 225 -5.95 25.43 -12.17
N GLN A 226 -6.41 25.37 -13.42
CA GLN A 226 -6.61 24.11 -14.13
C GLN A 226 -5.25 23.55 -14.56
N LEU A 227 -4.77 22.48 -13.91
CA LEU A 227 -3.51 21.83 -14.28
C LEU A 227 -3.73 20.81 -15.40
N LEU A 228 -4.74 19.95 -15.25
CA LEU A 228 -5.13 18.93 -16.24
C LEU A 228 -6.57 19.16 -16.68
N ARG A 229 -6.85 19.12 -17.98
CA ARG A 229 -8.14 19.43 -18.60
C ARG A 229 -9.28 18.55 -18.09
N LYS A 230 -10.48 19.13 -17.97
CA LYS A 230 -11.65 18.49 -17.33
C LYS A 230 -12.14 17.23 -18.06
N ASP A 231 -12.05 17.21 -19.38
CA ASP A 231 -12.44 16.07 -20.23
C ASP A 231 -11.60 14.79 -19.96
N TRP A 232 -10.40 14.93 -19.37
CA TRP A 232 -9.68 13.77 -18.85
C TRP A 232 -10.49 13.04 -17.76
N PHE A 233 -11.10 13.79 -16.84
CA PHE A 233 -11.83 13.24 -15.70
C PHE A 233 -13.20 12.68 -16.09
N GLU A 234 -13.77 13.12 -17.22
CA GLU A 234 -14.96 12.51 -17.82
C GLU A 234 -14.70 11.08 -18.32
N ARG A 235 -13.43 10.71 -18.53
CA ARG A 235 -13.00 9.35 -18.89
C ARG A 235 -12.36 8.62 -17.72
N ALA A 236 -11.54 9.30 -16.93
CA ALA A 236 -10.87 8.72 -15.78
C ALA A 236 -11.84 8.35 -14.65
N CYS A 237 -12.78 9.23 -14.34
CA CYS A 237 -13.66 9.12 -13.18
C CYS A 237 -15.10 8.71 -13.57
N ARG A 238 -15.24 8.01 -14.70
CA ARG A 238 -16.51 7.44 -15.21
C ARG A 238 -16.26 6.05 -15.77
N LYS A 239 -17.29 5.20 -15.78
CA LYS A 239 -17.22 3.85 -16.34
C LYS A 239 -16.87 3.90 -17.83
N GLN A 240 -15.76 3.27 -18.19
CA GLN A 240 -15.30 3.05 -19.57
C GLN A 240 -15.39 1.58 -19.97
N ILE A 241 -15.35 0.66 -19.00
CA ILE A 241 -15.52 -0.78 -19.21
C ILE A 241 -16.31 -1.40 -18.05
N GLU A 242 -17.06 -2.47 -18.35
CA GLU A 242 -17.81 -3.24 -17.37
C GLU A 242 -16.90 -4.20 -16.60
N THR A 243 -17.17 -4.35 -15.30
CA THR A 243 -16.47 -5.31 -14.43
C THR A 243 -17.43 -6.29 -13.77
N GLU A 244 -18.74 -6.07 -13.87
CA GLU A 244 -19.73 -7.05 -13.43
C GLU A 244 -19.60 -8.38 -14.21
N GLY A 245 -19.51 -9.49 -13.47
CA GLY A 245 -19.45 -10.83 -14.06
C GLY A 245 -18.11 -11.16 -14.72
N ASP A 246 -17.04 -10.43 -14.39
CA ASP A 246 -15.71 -10.72 -14.87
C ASP A 246 -15.13 -12.04 -14.32
N SER A 247 -13.97 -12.45 -14.85
CA SER A 247 -13.31 -13.69 -14.47
C SER A 247 -12.74 -13.69 -13.05
N GLU A 248 -12.68 -12.51 -12.41
CA GLU A 248 -12.20 -12.32 -11.03
C GLU A 248 -13.34 -12.41 -10.00
N GLY A 249 -14.59 -12.51 -10.46
CA GLY A 249 -15.75 -12.66 -9.59
C GLY A 249 -16.05 -11.39 -8.80
N HIS A 250 -15.75 -10.22 -9.35
CA HIS A 250 -15.98 -8.95 -8.68
C HIS A 250 -17.46 -8.73 -8.37
N VAL A 251 -17.73 -8.29 -7.13
CA VAL A 251 -19.07 -8.00 -6.61
C VAL A 251 -19.08 -6.65 -5.89
N LYS A 252 -20.28 -6.14 -5.57
CA LYS A 252 -20.47 -4.88 -4.83
C LYS A 252 -19.69 -3.73 -5.50
N ASP A 253 -18.77 -3.07 -4.79
CA ASP A 253 -18.02 -1.90 -5.29
C ASP A 253 -17.09 -2.25 -6.46
N TRP A 254 -16.63 -3.50 -6.53
CA TRP A 254 -15.77 -3.96 -7.62
C TRP A 254 -16.54 -4.27 -8.90
N ALA A 255 -17.86 -4.46 -8.83
CA ALA A 255 -18.72 -4.71 -9.99
C ALA A 255 -19.30 -3.42 -10.62
N GLN A 256 -18.83 -2.24 -10.22
CA GLN A 256 -19.42 -0.97 -10.65
C GLN A 256 -18.78 -0.41 -11.94
N GLY A 257 -17.81 -1.12 -12.51
CA GLY A 257 -17.05 -0.73 -13.67
C GLY A 257 -15.76 0.03 -13.36
N TYR A 258 -14.99 0.25 -14.42
CA TYR A 258 -13.65 0.83 -14.36
C TYR A 258 -13.50 1.99 -15.35
N GLY A 259 -12.81 3.06 -14.93
CA GLY A 259 -12.47 4.22 -15.76
C GLY A 259 -11.01 4.17 -16.23
N TYR A 260 -10.38 5.34 -16.47
CA TYR A 260 -8.93 5.39 -16.67
C TYR A 260 -8.21 5.26 -15.34
N GLN A 261 -7.94 4.01 -14.99
CA GLN A 261 -7.24 3.61 -13.78
C GLN A 261 -7.85 4.13 -12.47
N CYS A 262 -9.18 4.26 -12.44
CA CYS A 262 -9.98 4.52 -11.25
C CYS A 262 -11.17 3.56 -11.24
N TRP A 263 -11.49 3.00 -10.07
CA TRP A 263 -12.66 2.15 -9.90
C TRP A 263 -13.90 3.00 -9.65
N MET A 264 -15.04 2.60 -10.22
CA MET A 264 -16.33 3.15 -9.80
C MET A 264 -16.74 2.51 -8.47
N CYS A 265 -17.65 3.15 -7.72
CA CYS A 265 -18.14 2.63 -6.45
C CYS A 265 -19.68 2.61 -6.43
N ARG A 266 -20.27 1.92 -5.44
CA ARG A 266 -21.73 1.73 -5.38
C ARG A 266 -22.50 3.02 -5.12
N TYR A 267 -21.90 3.99 -4.45
CA TYR A 267 -22.52 5.29 -4.27
C TYR A 267 -22.55 6.03 -5.63
N PRO A 268 -23.70 6.53 -6.11
CA PRO A 268 -23.80 7.10 -7.45
C PRO A 268 -22.78 8.21 -7.73
N GLY A 269 -22.05 8.07 -8.83
CA GLY A 269 -21.05 9.04 -9.27
C GLY A 269 -19.75 9.06 -8.46
N SER A 270 -19.65 8.25 -7.40
CA SER A 270 -18.41 8.07 -6.64
C SER A 270 -17.43 7.14 -7.35
N PHE A 271 -16.15 7.37 -7.10
CA PHE A 271 -15.05 6.61 -7.66
C PHE A 271 -13.89 6.58 -6.66
N ARG A 272 -12.89 5.73 -6.92
CA ARG A 272 -11.70 5.65 -6.07
C ARG A 272 -10.43 5.36 -6.86
N ALA A 273 -9.34 5.96 -6.38
CA ALA A 273 -8.00 5.41 -6.59
C ALA A 273 -7.81 4.28 -5.56
N ASP A 274 -7.33 3.13 -6.01
CA ASP A 274 -7.42 1.88 -5.28
C ASP A 274 -6.08 1.15 -5.27
N GLY A 275 -5.53 0.92 -4.09
CA GLY A 275 -4.39 0.04 -3.86
C GLY A 275 -4.80 -1.19 -3.08
N ALA A 276 -4.15 -2.32 -3.42
CA ALA A 276 -4.28 -3.56 -2.69
C ALA A 276 -4.08 -3.33 -1.18
N TYR A 277 -4.79 -4.13 -0.40
CA TYR A 277 -4.79 -4.06 1.05
C TYR A 277 -5.32 -2.75 1.66
N GLY A 278 -6.20 -2.04 0.93
CA GLY A 278 -6.99 -0.91 1.45
C GLY A 278 -6.30 0.46 1.39
N GLN A 279 -5.41 0.66 0.40
CA GLN A 279 -4.81 1.98 0.15
C GLN A 279 -5.76 2.80 -0.73
N PHE A 280 -6.72 3.46 -0.11
CA PHE A 280 -7.85 4.06 -0.82
C PHE A 280 -7.84 5.58 -0.78
N GLY A 281 -8.13 6.18 -1.93
CA GLY A 281 -8.59 7.55 -2.05
C GLY A 281 -9.98 7.55 -2.68
N VAL A 282 -11.01 7.58 -1.84
CA VAL A 282 -12.42 7.48 -2.27
C VAL A 282 -13.00 8.89 -2.41
N VAL A 283 -13.70 9.15 -3.51
CA VAL A 283 -14.29 10.46 -3.85
C VAL A 283 -15.80 10.33 -3.96
N PHE A 284 -16.53 11.20 -3.27
CA PHE A 284 -17.98 11.37 -3.34
C PHE A 284 -18.29 12.79 -3.86
N PRO A 285 -18.41 12.98 -5.19
CA PRO A 285 -18.42 14.32 -5.78
C PRO A 285 -19.60 15.21 -5.35
N ASP A 286 -20.80 14.65 -5.24
CA ASP A 286 -22.01 15.39 -4.85
C ASP A 286 -22.00 15.80 -3.37
N LEU A 287 -21.22 15.10 -2.55
CA LEU A 287 -20.97 15.43 -1.14
C LEU A 287 -19.77 16.36 -0.94
N ASP A 288 -18.98 16.61 -2.00
CA ASP A 288 -17.66 17.28 -1.95
C ASP A 288 -16.76 16.70 -0.85
N LEU A 289 -16.77 15.37 -0.76
CA LEU A 289 -16.13 14.57 0.28
C LEU A 289 -15.10 13.63 -0.36
N ILE A 290 -13.93 13.56 0.28
CA ILE A 290 -12.94 12.51 0.03
C ILE A 290 -12.60 11.81 1.35
N VAL A 291 -12.31 10.51 1.25
CA VAL A 291 -11.82 9.71 2.37
C VAL A 291 -10.55 8.97 1.94
N ILE A 292 -9.50 9.13 2.75
CA ILE A 292 -8.22 8.47 2.55
C ILE A 292 -8.05 7.40 3.61
N LEU A 293 -7.68 6.20 3.20
CA LEU A 293 -7.35 5.07 4.06
C LEU A 293 -5.98 4.51 3.67
N THR A 294 -5.15 4.20 4.67
CA THR A 294 -4.02 3.28 4.51
C THR A 294 -4.16 2.19 5.55
N THR A 295 -4.26 0.94 5.12
CA THR A 295 -4.57 -0.21 5.98
C THR A 295 -3.69 -1.42 5.66
N ALA A 296 -3.86 -2.50 6.40
CA ALA A 296 -3.27 -3.81 6.12
C ALA A 296 -4.36 -4.88 6.28
N THR A 297 -5.18 -5.06 5.24
CA THR A 297 -6.31 -6.01 5.27
C THR A 297 -6.61 -6.59 3.90
N GLU A 298 -6.95 -7.88 3.81
CA GLU A 298 -7.53 -8.45 2.58
C GLU A 298 -9.05 -8.19 2.48
N GLN A 299 -9.70 -7.75 3.56
CA GLN A 299 -11.15 -7.52 3.65
C GLN A 299 -11.56 -6.14 3.12
N THR A 300 -11.02 -5.72 1.98
CA THR A 300 -11.13 -4.32 1.52
C THR A 300 -12.57 -3.89 1.18
N GLN A 301 -13.42 -4.84 0.79
CA GLN A 301 -14.83 -4.57 0.58
C GLN A 301 -15.58 -4.21 1.88
N GLU A 302 -15.09 -4.64 3.05
CA GLU A 302 -15.66 -4.25 4.34
C GLU A 302 -15.36 -2.78 4.65
N GLU A 303 -14.16 -2.28 4.33
CA GLU A 303 -13.80 -0.87 4.46
C GLU A 303 -14.75 0.02 3.63
N LEU A 304 -14.95 -0.34 2.36
CA LEU A 304 -15.85 0.39 1.45
C LEU A 304 -17.32 0.32 1.92
N SER A 305 -17.75 -0.84 2.44
CA SER A 305 -19.10 -1.00 2.99
C SER A 305 -19.29 -0.12 4.23
N ALA A 306 -18.31 -0.08 5.13
CA ALA A 306 -18.36 0.75 6.32
C ALA A 306 -18.39 2.25 5.99
N LEU A 307 -17.65 2.71 4.98
CA LEU A 307 -17.79 4.10 4.51
C LEU A 307 -19.23 4.39 4.08
N GLN A 308 -19.81 3.53 3.24
CA GLN A 308 -21.13 3.74 2.68
C GLN A 308 -22.27 3.60 3.71
N GLU A 309 -22.10 2.74 4.71
CA GLU A 309 -23.16 2.37 5.66
C GLU A 309 -23.04 3.15 6.98
N GLU A 310 -21.82 3.47 7.43
CA GLU A 310 -21.59 4.12 8.73
C GLU A 310 -21.19 5.59 8.63
N LEU A 311 -20.52 6.02 7.56
CA LEU A 311 -20.09 7.41 7.41
C LEU A 311 -21.07 8.21 6.54
N ILE A 312 -21.33 7.76 5.30
CA ILE A 312 -22.10 8.51 4.30
C ILE A 312 -23.51 8.93 4.77
N PRO A 313 -24.30 8.11 5.50
CA PRO A 313 -25.62 8.53 5.97
C PRO A 313 -25.59 9.72 6.95
N TYR A 314 -24.41 10.05 7.49
CA TYR A 314 -24.19 11.13 8.45
C TYR A 314 -23.54 12.37 7.83
N VAL A 315 -23.36 12.38 6.50
CA VAL A 315 -22.86 13.55 5.75
C VAL A 315 -24.06 14.31 5.19
N LYS A 316 -24.14 15.60 5.51
CA LYS A 316 -25.21 16.47 4.99
C LYS A 316 -25.05 16.62 3.48
N LYS A 317 -26.12 16.47 2.68
CA LYS A 317 -26.03 16.68 1.23
C LYS A 317 -25.91 18.15 0.85
N GLU A 318 -26.67 19.02 1.50
CA GLU A 318 -26.61 20.45 1.24
C GLU A 318 -25.38 21.08 1.89
N ALA A 319 -24.90 22.17 1.29
CA ALA A 319 -23.84 22.98 1.87
C ALA A 319 -24.24 23.50 3.27
N GLY A 320 -23.22 23.69 4.11
CA GLY A 320 -23.34 24.32 5.42
C GLY A 320 -23.12 23.37 6.60
N GLU A 321 -22.91 24.00 7.75
CA GLU A 321 -22.53 23.34 8.99
C GLU A 321 -23.70 22.58 9.62
N LEU A 322 -23.38 21.61 10.48
CA LEU A 322 -24.29 21.03 11.45
C LEU A 322 -24.15 21.75 12.80
N PRO A 323 -25.18 21.70 13.67
CA PRO A 323 -25.05 22.22 15.03
C PRO A 323 -23.88 21.56 15.78
N PRO A 324 -23.10 22.29 16.60
CA PRO A 324 -22.01 21.72 17.37
C PRO A 324 -22.46 20.52 18.21
N SER A 325 -21.65 19.46 18.25
CA SER A 325 -21.94 18.22 18.97
C SER A 325 -20.91 17.97 20.06
N PRO A 326 -21.30 17.48 21.25
CA PRO A 326 -20.34 17.04 22.26
C PRO A 326 -19.48 15.86 21.76
N LEU A 327 -19.95 15.09 20.77
CA LEU A 327 -19.20 13.97 20.18
C LEU A 327 -17.96 14.43 19.38
N ALA A 328 -17.87 15.70 18.99
CA ALA A 328 -16.66 16.24 18.35
C ALA A 328 -15.43 16.09 19.26
N GLY A 329 -15.62 16.25 20.58
CA GLY A 329 -14.59 15.99 21.57
C GLY A 329 -14.16 14.52 21.60
N ALA A 330 -15.13 13.60 21.51
CA ALA A 330 -14.85 12.16 21.48
C ALA A 330 -14.09 11.73 20.21
N VAL A 331 -14.41 12.30 19.05
CA VAL A 331 -13.63 12.07 17.81
C VAL A 331 -12.19 12.54 18.00
N LYS A 332 -11.99 13.76 18.52
CA LYS A 332 -10.66 14.32 18.77
C LYS A 332 -9.86 13.48 19.76
N GLU A 333 -10.48 13.00 20.84
CA GLU A 333 -9.82 12.15 21.83
C GLU A 333 -9.45 10.79 21.22
N ARG A 334 -10.38 10.12 20.55
CA ARG A 334 -10.15 8.82 19.93
C ARG A 334 -9.03 8.88 18.89
N THR A 335 -9.05 9.88 18.01
CA THR A 335 -8.04 10.05 16.96
C THR A 335 -6.64 10.37 17.49
N ALA A 336 -6.53 10.99 18.67
CA ALA A 336 -5.26 11.27 19.33
C ALA A 336 -4.63 10.04 20.02
N GLN A 337 -5.40 8.97 20.25
CA GLN A 337 -4.98 7.79 21.01
C GLN A 337 -4.89 6.51 20.15
N LEU A 338 -4.97 6.63 18.82
CA LEU A 338 -4.95 5.48 17.92
C LEU A 338 -3.61 4.74 18.01
N ALA A 339 -3.69 3.44 18.28
CA ALA A 339 -2.55 2.55 18.34
C ALA A 339 -2.97 1.14 17.96
N LEU A 340 -2.09 0.42 17.26
CA LEU A 340 -2.21 -1.02 17.10
C LEU A 340 -2.10 -1.67 18.48
N GLN A 341 -2.87 -2.75 18.67
CA GLN A 341 -2.92 -3.44 19.96
C GLN A 341 -1.55 -4.08 20.27
N PRO A 342 -0.86 -3.66 21.34
CA PRO A 342 0.43 -4.20 21.69
C PRO A 342 0.29 -5.64 22.21
N ARG A 343 1.36 -6.43 22.05
CA ARG A 343 1.37 -7.82 22.52
C ARG A 343 1.24 -7.90 24.04
N ARG A 344 0.46 -8.87 24.51
CA ARG A 344 0.29 -9.15 25.94
C ARG A 344 1.41 -10.05 26.42
N GLY A 345 2.10 -9.66 27.49
CA GLY A 345 3.07 -10.51 28.17
C GLY A 345 3.67 -9.82 29.38
N THR A 346 4.76 -10.39 29.90
CA THR A 346 5.45 -9.93 31.11
C THR A 346 6.96 -9.81 30.89
N ARG A 347 7.67 -9.33 31.92
CA ARG A 347 9.14 -9.36 32.00
C ARG A 347 9.61 -10.65 32.65
N ASN A 348 10.77 -11.13 32.25
CA ASN A 348 11.38 -12.33 32.82
C ASN A 348 12.87 -12.13 33.04
N PRO A 349 13.28 -11.41 34.11
CA PRO A 349 14.69 -11.06 34.34
C PRO A 349 15.63 -12.26 34.36
N PHE A 350 15.17 -13.41 34.87
CA PHE A 350 15.96 -14.65 34.89
C PHE A 350 16.31 -15.13 33.48
N MET A 351 15.32 -15.24 32.59
CA MET A 351 15.61 -15.64 31.22
C MET A 351 16.32 -14.55 30.44
N GLU A 352 15.99 -13.28 30.66
CA GLU A 352 16.67 -12.15 30.03
C GLU A 352 18.18 -12.19 30.31
N GLU A 353 18.59 -12.45 31.56
CA GLU A 353 20.00 -12.65 31.91
C GLU A 353 20.59 -13.90 31.24
N LYS A 354 19.84 -15.02 31.22
CA LYS A 354 20.31 -16.29 30.63
C LYS A 354 20.55 -16.17 29.13
N VAL A 355 19.59 -15.62 28.37
CA VAL A 355 19.68 -15.52 26.91
C VAL A 355 20.70 -14.48 26.46
N SER A 356 20.93 -13.42 27.25
CA SER A 356 21.90 -12.37 26.93
C SER A 356 23.36 -12.84 26.95
N LYS A 357 23.64 -14.00 27.54
CA LYS A 357 24.99 -14.59 27.61
C LYS A 357 25.35 -15.43 26.38
N HIS A 358 24.40 -15.67 25.47
CA HIS A 358 24.59 -16.59 24.36
C HIS A 358 24.62 -15.87 23.01
N VAL A 359 25.37 -16.45 22.07
CA VAL A 359 25.33 -16.11 20.65
C VAL A 359 24.68 -17.29 19.95
N TYR A 360 23.63 -17.00 19.18
CA TYR A 360 22.88 -18.03 18.46
C TYR A 360 23.33 -18.04 17.00
N VAL A 361 23.73 -19.20 16.49
CA VAL A 361 24.26 -19.37 15.13
C VAL A 361 23.40 -20.35 14.35
N SER A 362 23.28 -20.13 13.04
CA SER A 362 22.51 -21.04 12.19
C SER A 362 23.10 -22.45 12.22
N VAL A 363 22.25 -23.46 12.42
CA VAL A 363 22.67 -24.87 12.34
C VAL A 363 22.33 -25.38 10.94
N PRO A 364 23.27 -26.02 10.21
CA PRO A 364 22.91 -26.71 8.98
C PRO A 364 21.91 -27.83 9.29
N LEU A 365 20.68 -27.74 8.76
CA LEU A 365 19.78 -28.89 8.70
C LEU A 365 20.40 -29.91 7.73
N MET A 366 20.44 -31.19 8.10
CA MET A 366 21.10 -32.23 7.30
C MET A 366 20.57 -32.27 5.85
N ASP A 367 21.48 -32.47 4.90
CA ASP A 367 21.30 -32.58 3.44
C ASP A 367 20.58 -31.40 2.74
N ASN A 368 21.39 -30.52 2.16
CA ASN A 368 21.06 -29.61 1.04
C ASN A 368 19.98 -28.52 1.26
N GLN A 369 19.67 -28.11 2.49
CA GLN A 369 18.73 -27.01 2.72
C GLN A 369 19.41 -25.65 2.96
N GLN A 370 18.88 -24.62 2.29
CA GLN A 370 19.28 -23.21 2.41
C GLN A 370 19.35 -22.77 3.89
N LEU A 371 20.37 -21.96 4.21
CA LEU A 371 20.43 -21.23 5.47
C LEU A 371 19.12 -20.43 5.68
N PRO A 372 18.67 -20.23 6.93
CA PRO A 372 17.40 -19.57 7.19
C PRO A 372 17.35 -18.15 6.65
N ASP A 373 16.14 -17.77 6.25
CA ASP A 373 15.84 -16.52 5.60
C ASP A 373 16.34 -15.29 6.38
N SER A 374 16.74 -14.24 5.66
CA SER A 374 17.22 -12.97 6.22
C SER A 374 16.28 -12.37 7.27
N ALA A 375 16.79 -11.55 8.18
CA ALA A 375 16.01 -10.73 9.08
C ALA A 375 14.96 -9.92 8.30
N GLU A 376 15.30 -9.43 7.10
CA GLU A 376 14.32 -8.75 6.23
C GLU A 376 13.16 -9.63 5.78
N ILE A 377 13.36 -10.94 5.60
CA ILE A 377 12.26 -11.86 5.33
C ILE A 377 11.46 -12.14 6.60
N LEU A 378 12.12 -12.26 7.76
CA LEU A 378 11.47 -12.48 9.06
C LEU A 378 10.68 -11.25 9.55
N ILE A 379 11.11 -10.04 9.17
CA ILE A 379 10.53 -8.75 9.56
C ILE A 379 9.59 -8.19 8.49
N GLY A 380 9.76 -8.64 7.24
CA GLY A 380 9.44 -7.84 6.06
C GLY A 380 7.97 -7.58 5.78
N GLY A 381 7.06 -8.34 6.38
CA GLY A 381 5.64 -8.28 6.02
C GLY A 381 5.44 -8.28 4.50
N SER A 382 4.34 -7.67 4.08
CA SER A 382 3.97 -7.48 2.68
C SER A 382 4.33 -6.06 2.20
N GLY A 383 4.45 -5.85 0.88
CA GLY A 383 4.65 -4.49 0.31
C GLY A 383 6.07 -3.98 0.21
N LEU A 384 7.06 -4.85 0.37
CA LEU A 384 8.46 -4.56 0.09
C LEU A 384 8.79 -4.97 -1.35
N PHE A 385 9.10 -3.98 -2.20
CA PHE A 385 9.38 -4.19 -3.63
C PHE A 385 10.83 -4.59 -3.92
N SER A 386 11.74 -4.38 -2.97
CA SER A 386 13.13 -4.79 -3.01
C SER A 386 13.53 -5.33 -1.64
N LEU A 387 14.11 -6.53 -1.60
CA LEU A 387 14.63 -7.16 -0.39
C LEU A 387 16.08 -7.55 -0.65
N GLU A 388 17.00 -7.07 0.18
CA GLU A 388 18.38 -7.58 0.18
C GLU A 388 18.41 -8.77 1.14
N THR A 389 18.33 -9.98 0.59
CA THR A 389 18.27 -11.19 1.41
C THR A 389 19.66 -11.78 1.56
N SER A 390 20.07 -12.00 2.80
CA SER A 390 21.24 -12.80 3.14
C SER A 390 20.89 -13.67 4.33
N PRO A 391 21.39 -14.91 4.41
CA PRO A 391 21.02 -15.75 5.53
C PRO A 391 21.58 -15.23 6.85
N ILE A 392 20.81 -15.42 7.92
CA ILE A 392 21.23 -15.04 9.27
C ILE A 392 22.38 -15.93 9.72
N GLN A 393 23.52 -15.32 10.04
CA GLN A 393 24.72 -16.00 10.52
C GLN A 393 24.78 -16.06 12.04
N GLU A 394 24.56 -14.92 12.71
CA GLU A 394 24.53 -14.81 14.17
C GLU A 394 23.33 -13.99 14.64
N MET A 395 22.78 -14.33 15.81
CA MET A 395 21.82 -13.51 16.53
C MET A 395 22.21 -13.34 17.99
N ARG A 396 21.95 -12.16 18.54
CA ARG A 396 22.17 -11.83 19.96
C ARG A 396 20.96 -11.08 20.50
N PHE A 397 20.65 -11.34 21.76
CA PHE A 397 19.56 -10.70 22.50
C PHE A 397 20.15 -9.96 23.70
N ALA A 398 19.73 -8.73 23.94
CA ALA A 398 20.08 -7.99 25.15
C ALA A 398 18.85 -7.26 25.70
N PHE A 399 18.77 -7.09 27.01
CA PHE A 399 17.59 -6.53 27.68
C PHE A 399 17.96 -5.39 28.61
N GLY A 400 17.29 -4.26 28.44
CA GLY A 400 17.33 -3.09 29.32
C GLY A 400 16.11 -3.03 30.25
N CYS A 401 15.89 -1.86 30.86
CA CYS A 401 14.78 -1.69 31.80
C CYS A 401 13.40 -1.67 31.13
N ASP A 402 13.31 -1.28 29.86
CA ASP A 402 12.07 -1.13 29.10
C ASP A 402 12.20 -1.53 27.63
N LYS A 403 13.39 -1.91 27.19
CA LYS A 403 13.71 -2.24 25.80
C LYS A 403 14.47 -3.54 25.70
N MET A 404 14.32 -4.19 24.57
CA MET A 404 15.14 -5.30 24.11
C MET A 404 15.90 -4.85 22.86
N TYR A 405 17.13 -5.31 22.73
CA TYR A 405 18.01 -5.10 21.58
C TYR A 405 18.22 -6.46 20.93
N TRP A 406 17.80 -6.58 19.68
CA TRP A 406 17.98 -7.79 18.87
C TRP A 406 18.99 -7.49 17.78
N LYS A 407 20.17 -8.08 17.89
CA LYS A 407 21.23 -7.94 16.89
C LYS A 407 21.25 -9.16 15.99
N VAL A 408 21.33 -8.90 14.69
CA VAL A 408 21.40 -9.94 13.66
C VAL A 408 22.59 -9.65 12.75
N GLN A 409 23.42 -10.66 12.50
CA GLN A 409 24.48 -10.62 11.51
C GLN A 409 24.02 -11.36 10.26
N GLU A 410 23.94 -10.66 9.13
CA GLU A 410 23.59 -11.22 7.82
C GLU A 410 24.35 -10.50 6.71
N GLY A 411 24.72 -11.21 5.64
CA GLY A 411 25.39 -10.61 4.47
C GLY A 411 26.71 -9.87 4.77
N GLY A 412 27.37 -10.17 5.91
CA GLY A 412 28.55 -9.45 6.36
C GLY A 412 28.27 -8.09 7.05
N LYS A 413 26.99 -7.75 7.28
CA LYS A 413 26.53 -6.57 8.01
C LYS A 413 25.94 -6.98 9.37
N GLU A 414 26.00 -6.10 10.36
CA GLU A 414 25.24 -6.23 11.62
C GLU A 414 24.07 -5.25 11.59
N LYS A 415 22.86 -5.74 11.90
CA LYS A 415 21.63 -4.98 12.05
C LYS A 415 21.19 -5.04 13.52
N GLU A 416 20.79 -3.92 14.09
CA GLU A 416 20.24 -3.85 15.45
C GLU A 416 18.79 -3.36 15.41
N PHE A 417 17.89 -4.17 15.96
CA PHE A 417 16.48 -3.82 16.13
C PHE A 417 16.20 -3.54 17.60
N VAL A 418 15.53 -2.42 17.87
CA VAL A 418 15.12 -2.04 19.24
C VAL A 418 13.63 -2.30 19.39
N LEU A 419 13.28 -3.15 20.34
CA LEU A 419 11.92 -3.55 20.62
C LEU A 419 11.51 -3.03 22.00
N SER A 420 10.31 -2.48 22.12
CA SER A 420 9.78 -2.12 23.44
C SER A 420 9.38 -3.39 24.19
N MET A 421 9.74 -3.46 25.48
CA MET A 421 9.26 -4.47 26.42
C MET A 421 8.05 -3.97 27.24
N ARG A 422 7.45 -2.85 26.80
CA ARG A 422 6.21 -2.27 27.34
C ARG A 422 5.04 -2.50 26.37
N ARG A 423 3.87 -1.96 26.70
CA ARG A 423 2.66 -2.03 25.85
C ARG A 423 2.65 -0.92 24.79
N ASP A 424 3.77 -0.73 24.10
CA ASP A 424 3.98 0.24 23.02
C ASP A 424 5.06 -0.28 22.04
N PHE A 425 5.53 0.57 21.13
CA PHE A 425 6.58 0.24 20.17
C PHE A 425 7.83 1.10 20.40
N ALA A 426 9.00 0.51 20.24
CA ALA A 426 10.27 1.23 20.15
C ALA A 426 10.69 1.33 18.67
N TYR A 427 11.45 2.37 18.34
CA TYR A 427 11.94 2.61 16.98
C TYR A 427 13.44 2.36 16.90
N SER A 428 13.89 1.82 15.77
CA SER A 428 15.31 1.65 15.41
C SER A 428 15.50 1.89 13.92
N GLU A 429 16.74 2.09 13.50
CA GLU A 429 17.13 2.26 12.10
C GLU A 429 18.13 1.18 11.70
N ALA A 430 17.91 0.54 10.55
CA ALA A 430 18.82 -0.42 9.94
C ALA A 430 18.70 -0.33 8.41
N ASP A 431 19.82 -0.39 7.68
CA ASP A 431 19.87 -0.27 6.21
C ASP A 431 18.99 0.86 5.64
N ASP A 432 19.12 2.07 6.19
CA ASP A 432 18.36 3.27 5.79
C ASP A 432 16.82 3.11 5.90
N HIS A 433 16.36 2.18 6.74
CA HIS A 433 14.96 1.93 7.02
C HIS A 433 14.64 2.08 8.50
N ILE A 434 13.46 2.64 8.78
CA ILE A 434 12.94 2.78 10.13
C ILE A 434 12.10 1.55 10.45
N TYR A 435 12.39 0.93 11.58
CA TYR A 435 11.64 -0.18 12.12
C TYR A 435 10.95 0.23 13.41
N ALA A 436 9.80 -0.36 13.68
CA ALA A 436 9.15 -0.30 14.98
C ALA A 436 8.92 -1.70 15.51
N GLY A 437 9.27 -1.93 16.77
CA GLY A 437 9.21 -3.26 17.37
C GLY A 437 8.68 -3.27 18.80
N SER A 438 8.04 -4.38 19.16
CA SER A 438 7.58 -4.70 20.51
C SER A 438 7.85 -6.16 20.82
N ALA A 439 8.14 -6.48 22.09
CA ALA A 439 8.40 -7.84 22.53
C ALA A 439 7.87 -8.07 23.94
N ALA A 440 7.46 -9.31 24.22
CA ALA A 440 7.01 -9.69 25.54
C ALA A 440 7.21 -11.19 25.80
N TRP A 441 7.49 -11.56 27.06
CA TRP A 441 7.54 -12.97 27.44
C TRP A 441 6.12 -13.53 27.59
N ARG A 442 5.83 -14.61 26.85
CA ARG A 442 4.56 -15.35 26.90
C ARG A 442 4.57 -16.43 27.98
N THR A 443 5.70 -17.11 28.12
CA THR A 443 5.93 -18.19 29.10
C THR A 443 7.33 -18.06 29.68
N LEU A 444 7.72 -19.00 30.55
CA LEU A 444 9.05 -19.00 31.14
C LEU A 444 10.16 -18.98 30.09
N ASN A 445 10.01 -19.64 28.94
CA ASN A 445 11.08 -19.75 27.93
C ASN A 445 10.65 -19.33 26.51
N THR A 446 9.48 -18.70 26.37
CA THR A 446 8.95 -18.23 25.08
C THR A 446 8.85 -16.72 25.06
N LEU A 447 9.57 -16.10 24.13
CA LEU A 447 9.53 -14.69 23.80
C LEU A 447 8.71 -14.50 22.52
N GLU A 448 7.77 -13.57 22.53
CA GLU A 448 7.06 -13.13 21.34
C GLU A 448 7.58 -11.74 20.96
N MET A 449 7.90 -11.57 19.69
CA MET A 449 8.40 -10.33 19.09
C MET A 449 7.51 -9.95 17.93
N GLU A 450 7.31 -8.67 17.72
CA GLU A 450 6.71 -8.10 16.53
C GLU A 450 7.60 -6.96 16.06
N ILE A 451 7.95 -6.95 14.78
CA ILE A 451 8.76 -5.90 14.16
C ILE A 451 8.13 -5.55 12.82
N ARG A 452 8.07 -4.25 12.54
CA ARG A 452 7.48 -3.69 11.33
C ARG A 452 8.49 -2.75 10.69
N ARG A 453 8.60 -2.78 9.35
CA ARG A 453 9.25 -1.71 8.60
C ARG A 453 8.24 -0.60 8.37
N MET A 454 8.56 0.64 8.73
CA MET A 454 7.59 1.75 8.74
C MET A 454 7.15 2.20 7.35
N ASP A 455 7.84 1.76 6.30
CA ASP A 455 7.44 1.94 4.91
C ASP A 455 6.98 0.63 4.22
N GLY A 456 6.71 -0.41 5.01
CA GLY A 456 6.06 -1.66 4.58
C GLY A 456 4.57 -1.67 4.91
N LEU A 457 3.83 -2.64 4.35
CA LEU A 457 2.41 -2.81 4.64
C LEU A 457 2.18 -3.44 6.01
N SER A 458 2.95 -4.47 6.35
CA SER A 458 2.75 -5.24 7.58
C SER A 458 4.09 -5.55 8.24
N GLY A 459 4.05 -6.25 9.37
CA GLY A 459 5.24 -6.68 10.10
C GLY A 459 5.44 -8.18 10.09
N GLY A 460 6.55 -8.58 10.69
CA GLY A 460 6.81 -9.94 11.11
C GLY A 460 6.48 -10.14 12.58
N ARG A 461 5.71 -11.19 12.88
CA ARG A 461 5.51 -11.72 14.22
C ARG A 461 6.40 -12.94 14.38
N MET A 462 7.21 -12.96 15.42
CA MET A 462 8.13 -14.06 15.73
C MET A 462 7.85 -14.64 17.11
N ILE A 463 7.83 -15.96 17.21
CA ILE A 463 7.79 -16.71 18.46
C ILE A 463 9.12 -17.43 18.63
N VAL A 464 9.90 -16.99 19.62
CA VAL A 464 11.22 -17.51 19.94
C VAL A 464 11.13 -18.39 21.17
N ARG A 465 11.43 -19.68 21.03
CA ARG A 465 11.46 -20.65 22.12
C ARG A 465 12.89 -21.02 22.46
N PHE A 466 13.33 -20.64 23.64
CA PHE A 466 14.66 -20.95 24.14
C PHE A 466 14.67 -22.35 24.76
N GLN A 467 15.56 -23.22 24.27
CA GLN A 467 15.82 -24.56 24.79
C GLN A 467 17.21 -24.60 25.46
N GLU A 468 17.64 -25.78 25.93
CA GLU A 468 18.94 -25.91 26.61
C GLU A 468 20.13 -25.67 25.68
N GLU A 469 20.09 -26.20 24.45
CA GLU A 469 21.22 -26.14 23.51
C GLU A 469 20.96 -25.30 22.26
N ASN A 470 19.72 -24.84 22.06
CA ASN A 470 19.29 -24.14 20.85
C ASN A 470 18.14 -23.15 21.15
N LEU A 471 17.75 -22.39 20.14
CA LEU A 471 16.44 -21.75 20.07
C LEU A 471 15.70 -22.19 18.81
N LEU A 472 14.37 -22.19 18.91
CA LEU A 472 13.45 -22.34 17.80
C LEU A 472 12.81 -20.97 17.51
N LEU A 473 12.83 -20.54 16.26
CA LEU A 473 12.18 -19.32 15.79
C LEU A 473 11.09 -19.69 14.79
N GLU A 474 9.85 -19.39 15.16
CA GLU A 474 8.67 -19.41 14.29
C GLU A 474 8.38 -17.96 13.87
N ALA A 475 8.17 -17.68 12.58
CA ALA A 475 7.78 -16.36 12.11
C ALA A 475 6.57 -16.42 11.17
N GLU A 476 5.70 -15.40 11.26
CA GLU A 476 4.53 -15.18 10.40
C GLU A 476 4.30 -13.70 10.12
N ASP A 477 3.54 -13.37 9.06
CA ASP A 477 3.13 -11.98 8.76
C ASP A 477 2.06 -11.52 9.77
N THR A 478 2.08 -10.23 10.14
CA THR A 478 0.99 -9.64 10.94
C THR A 478 -0.29 -9.41 10.13
N LEU A 479 -0.20 -9.41 8.79
CA LEU A 479 -1.35 -9.36 7.91
C LEU A 479 -2.22 -10.62 8.09
N ILE A 480 -3.49 -10.41 8.45
CA ILE A 480 -4.45 -11.50 8.58
C ILE A 480 -4.93 -11.89 7.17
N SER A 481 -4.52 -13.06 6.69
CA SER A 481 -5.07 -13.62 5.46
C SER A 481 -6.44 -14.24 5.72
N VAL A 482 -7.42 -13.87 4.91
CA VAL A 482 -8.77 -14.47 4.90
C VAL A 482 -8.96 -15.43 3.72
N GLY A 483 -7.87 -15.79 3.04
CA GLY A 483 -7.84 -16.81 1.97
C GLY A 483 -8.19 -16.29 0.58
N GLY A 484 -8.05 -14.98 0.32
CA GLY A 484 -8.52 -14.35 -0.93
C GLY A 484 -7.44 -13.82 -1.88
N LEU A 485 -6.31 -13.30 -1.39
CA LEU A 485 -5.32 -12.59 -2.22
C LEU A 485 -4.01 -13.37 -2.48
N GLY A 486 -3.97 -14.65 -2.11
CA GLY A 486 -2.88 -15.54 -2.54
C GLY A 486 -1.51 -15.27 -1.92
N ILE A 487 -1.40 -14.43 -0.87
CA ILE A 487 -0.19 -14.45 -0.04
C ILE A 487 -0.26 -15.71 0.82
N SER A 488 0.55 -16.72 0.49
CA SER A 488 0.84 -17.78 1.46
C SER A 488 1.42 -17.11 2.69
N PRO A 489 0.85 -17.29 3.90
CA PRO A 489 1.47 -16.80 5.12
C PRO A 489 2.92 -17.28 5.11
N ARG A 490 3.89 -16.35 5.16
CA ARG A 490 5.30 -16.74 5.27
C ARG A 490 5.45 -17.40 6.62
N GLN A 491 5.46 -18.73 6.66
CA GLN A 491 5.75 -19.48 7.87
C GLN A 491 7.18 -19.97 7.77
N ALA A 492 8.07 -19.31 8.51
CA ALA A 492 9.44 -19.77 8.67
C ALA A 492 9.57 -20.49 10.01
N LEU A 493 10.11 -21.71 9.98
CA LEU A 493 10.54 -22.44 11.16
C LEU A 493 12.04 -22.64 11.06
N THR A 494 12.79 -22.11 12.04
CA THR A 494 14.25 -22.15 12.01
C THR A 494 14.82 -22.54 13.36
N VAL A 495 15.90 -23.32 13.36
CA VAL A 495 16.66 -23.70 14.55
C VAL A 495 18.02 -23.02 14.54
N PHE A 496 18.37 -22.38 15.65
CA PHE A 496 19.70 -21.80 15.88
C PHE A 496 20.36 -22.45 17.09
N GLY A 497 21.61 -22.88 16.95
CA GLY A 497 22.40 -23.48 18.00
C GLY A 497 23.13 -22.41 18.80
N ILE A 498 23.56 -22.74 20.01
CA ILE A 498 24.46 -21.88 20.78
C ILE A 498 25.88 -22.01 20.22
N LYS A 499 26.52 -20.89 19.89
CA LYS A 499 27.92 -20.84 19.47
C LYS A 499 28.79 -21.43 20.59
N LYS A 500 29.54 -22.48 20.28
CA LYS A 500 30.56 -23.03 21.18
C LYS A 500 31.81 -22.18 21.08
N ASP A 501 32.45 -21.92 22.22
CA ASP A 501 33.69 -21.15 22.33
C ASP A 501 34.86 -21.76 21.53
#